data_AF-A0A1S1J349-F1
#
_entry.id   AF-A0A1S1J349-F1
#
_cell.length_a   1.000
_cell.length_b   1.000
_cell.length_c   1.000
_cell.angle_alpha   90.00
_cell.angle_beta   90.00
_cell.angle_gamma   90.00
#
_symmetry.space_group_name_H-M   'P 1'
#
loop_
_entity.id
_entity.type
_entity.pdbx_description
1 polymer ?
#
loop_
_entity_poly.entity_id
_entity_poly.type
_entity_poly.pdbx_seq_one_letter_code
_entity_poly.pdbx_strand_id
1 'polypeptide(L)'
;MKKTNPIIPLFKQFIKETETGKRLKKNGERIKSDSIDNYKYVLQNLIQFSNETKFELRICDASKLDKRELTFEKSYWKKFYQKFTDFLYKKGPAFRSVQLKSCANVSDFALFFLRLLNY
;
A
#
# COMPACT_ATOMS: atom_id res chain seq x y z
N MET A 1 -10.62 2.63 20.95
CA MET A 1 -10.64 2.89 19.49
C MET A 1 -9.25 2.60 18.94
N LYS A 2 -9.15 1.74 17.92
CA LYS A 2 -7.89 1.49 17.21
C LYS A 2 -7.33 2.79 16.64
N LYS A 3 -6.04 3.05 16.86
CA LYS A 3 -5.35 4.18 16.22
C LYS A 3 -5.12 3.83 14.76
N THR A 4 -5.68 4.66 13.86
CA THR A 4 -5.50 4.50 12.43
C THR A 4 -4.64 5.64 11.90
N ASN A 5 -3.72 5.32 11.01
CA ASN A 5 -2.87 6.30 10.35
C ASN A 5 -3.24 6.40 8.86
N PRO A 6 -3.19 7.59 8.27
CA PRO A 6 -3.40 7.76 6.84
C PRO A 6 -2.26 7.08 6.07
N ILE A 7 -2.60 6.27 5.06
CA ILE A 7 -1.60 5.51 4.28
C ILE A 7 -0.74 6.45 3.43
N ILE A 8 -1.35 7.48 2.82
CA ILE A 8 -0.66 8.34 1.85
C ILE A 8 0.58 9.03 2.45
N PRO A 9 0.50 9.70 3.62
CA PRO A 9 1.68 10.29 4.26
C PRO A 9 2.75 9.27 4.63
N LEU A 10 2.35 8.11 5.16
CA LEU A 10 3.27 7.03 5.52
C LEU A 10 4.00 6.49 4.28
N PHE A 11 3.30 6.34 3.17
CA PHE A 11 3.89 5.83 1.94
C PHE A 11 4.82 6.86 1.28
N LYS A 12 4.51 8.16 1.37
CA LYS A 12 5.44 9.24 0.99
C LYS A 12 6.72 9.19 1.82
N GLN A 13 6.61 9.03 3.13
CA GLN A 13 7.76 8.90 4.03
C GLN A 13 8.58 7.66 3.67
N PHE A 14 7.92 6.52 3.41
CA PHE A 14 8.58 5.30 2.98
C PHE A 14 9.44 5.50 1.72
N ILE A 15 8.91 6.17 0.70
CA ILE A 15 9.64 6.46 -0.54
C ILE A 15 10.86 7.34 -0.23
N LYS A 16 10.69 8.41 0.55
CA LYS A 16 11.79 9.32 0.92
C LYS A 16 12.90 8.61 1.70
N GLU A 17 12.55 7.73 2.63
CA GLU A 17 13.52 6.92 3.38
C GLU A 17 14.25 5.91 2.49
N THR A 18 13.56 5.40 1.47
CA THR A 18 14.14 4.51 0.47
C THR A 18 15.11 5.27 -0.46
N GLU A 19 14.73 6.45 -0.92
CA GLU A 19 15.58 7.32 -1.77
C GLU A 19 16.85 7.77 -1.04
N THR A 20 16.75 8.08 0.24
CA THR A 20 17.89 8.49 1.07
C THR A 20 18.81 7.33 1.45
N GLY A 21 18.46 6.08 1.09
CA GLY A 21 19.23 4.89 1.44
C GLY A 21 19.15 4.50 2.92
N LYS A 22 18.22 5.11 3.70
CA LYS A 22 17.93 4.68 5.08
C LYS A 22 17.34 3.27 5.10
N ARG A 23 16.58 2.91 4.05
CA ARG A 23 16.11 1.54 3.83
C ARG A 23 17.01 0.78 2.87
N LEU A 24 17.48 -0.37 3.34
CA LEU A 24 18.28 -1.31 2.57
C LEU A 24 17.46 -2.60 2.38
N LYS A 25 17.80 -3.36 1.34
CA LYS A 25 17.35 -4.74 1.17
C LYS A 25 17.89 -5.60 2.32
N LYS A 26 17.35 -6.82 2.46
CA LYS A 26 17.83 -7.79 3.46
C LYS A 26 19.32 -8.12 3.36
N ASN A 27 19.91 -8.02 2.17
CA ASN A 27 21.33 -8.23 1.91
C ASN A 27 22.19 -6.95 2.15
N GLY A 28 21.61 -5.87 2.67
CA GLY A 28 22.30 -4.61 2.92
C GLY A 28 22.47 -3.71 1.68
N GLU A 29 22.03 -4.15 0.50
CA GLU A 29 22.10 -3.31 -0.70
C GLU A 29 21.01 -2.24 -0.72
N ARG A 30 21.30 -1.12 -1.38
CA ARG A 30 20.28 -0.11 -1.68
C ARG A 30 19.20 -0.68 -2.59
N ILE A 31 17.96 -0.23 -2.36
CA ILE A 31 16.85 -0.49 -3.26
C ILE A 31 17.15 0.21 -4.60
N LYS A 32 16.93 -0.51 -5.72
CA LYS A 32 17.21 0.03 -7.06
C LYS A 32 16.28 1.20 -7.37
N SER A 33 16.78 2.19 -8.12
CA SER A 33 16.00 3.34 -8.61
C SER A 33 14.69 2.92 -9.29
N ASP A 34 14.75 1.90 -10.15
CA ASP A 34 13.58 1.42 -10.89
C ASP A 34 12.48 0.90 -9.94
N SER A 35 12.87 0.34 -8.80
CA SER A 35 11.92 -0.10 -7.76
C SER A 35 11.30 1.09 -7.02
N ILE A 36 12.08 2.14 -6.78
CA ILE A 36 11.59 3.39 -6.19
C ILE A 36 10.57 4.06 -7.12
N ASP A 37 10.83 4.08 -8.42
CA ASP A 37 9.91 4.66 -9.40
C ASP A 37 8.59 3.88 -9.45
N ASN A 38 8.64 2.55 -9.36
CA ASN A 38 7.43 1.74 -9.20
C ASN A 38 6.63 2.13 -7.95
N TYR A 39 7.28 2.39 -6.81
CA TYR A 39 6.59 2.88 -5.60
C TYR A 39 5.97 4.25 -5.79
N LYS A 40 6.62 5.17 -6.52
CA LYS A 40 6.05 6.48 -6.88
C LYS A 40 4.80 6.34 -7.74
N TYR A 41 4.81 5.45 -8.73
CA TYR A 41 3.62 5.15 -9.53
C TYR A 41 2.46 4.60 -8.68
N VAL A 42 2.75 3.67 -7.77
CA VAL A 42 1.74 3.15 -6.83
C VAL A 42 1.17 4.29 -5.96
N LEU A 43 2.04 5.17 -5.43
CA LEU A 43 1.60 6.31 -4.63
C LEU A 43 0.67 7.23 -5.42
N GLN A 44 1.02 7.56 -6.67
CA GLN A 44 0.18 8.39 -7.54
C GLN A 44 -1.19 7.74 -7.76
N ASN A 45 -1.23 6.45 -8.04
CA ASN A 45 -2.49 5.73 -8.22
C ASN A 45 -3.33 5.70 -6.94
N LEU A 46 -2.71 5.54 -5.77
CA LEU A 46 -3.41 5.58 -4.48
C LEU A 46 -4.00 6.97 -4.18
N ILE A 47 -3.23 8.02 -4.44
CA ILE A 47 -3.70 9.41 -4.28
C ILE A 47 -4.89 9.66 -5.21
N GLN A 48 -4.75 9.28 -6.48
CA GLN A 48 -5.82 9.49 -7.46
C GLN A 48 -7.07 8.69 -7.12
N PHE A 49 -6.92 7.41 -6.76
CA PHE A 49 -8.01 6.58 -6.28
C PHE A 49 -8.74 7.23 -5.10
N SER A 50 -8.00 7.70 -4.09
CA SER A 50 -8.59 8.33 -2.91
C SER A 50 -9.33 9.63 -3.27
N ASN A 51 -8.77 10.43 -4.19
CA ASN A 51 -9.39 11.67 -4.64
C ASN A 51 -10.68 11.45 -5.44
N GLU A 52 -10.70 10.47 -6.35
CA GLU A 52 -11.84 10.18 -7.23
C GLU A 52 -12.95 9.42 -6.51
N THR A 53 -12.59 8.43 -5.70
CA THR A 53 -13.58 7.57 -5.02
C THR A 53 -13.98 8.07 -3.63
N LYS A 54 -13.30 9.11 -3.13
CA LYS A 54 -13.39 9.60 -1.74
C LYS A 54 -13.16 8.49 -0.71
N PHE A 55 -12.46 7.42 -1.10
CA PHE A 55 -12.15 6.33 -0.20
C PHE A 55 -11.01 6.74 0.73
N GLU A 56 -11.26 6.66 2.03
CA GLU A 56 -10.28 6.96 3.07
C GLU A 56 -9.29 5.81 3.23
N LEU A 57 -8.07 6.01 2.72
CA LEU A 57 -6.98 5.06 2.84
C LEU A 57 -6.32 5.14 4.22
N ARG A 58 -6.70 4.23 5.11
CA ARG A 58 -6.14 4.06 6.45
C ARG A 58 -5.48 2.70 6.67
N ILE A 59 -4.49 2.69 7.56
CA ILE A 59 -3.85 1.48 8.09
C ILE A 59 -3.85 1.51 9.61
N CYS A 60 -3.88 0.34 10.23
CA CYS A 60 -3.71 0.17 11.67
C CYS A 60 -2.77 -1.00 11.96
N ASP A 61 -2.20 -1.01 13.16
CA ASP A 61 -1.28 -2.04 13.60
C ASP A 61 -2.04 -3.34 13.90
N ALA A 62 -1.87 -4.34 13.02
CA ALA A 62 -2.56 -5.61 13.12
C ALA A 62 -2.22 -6.42 14.38
N SER A 63 -1.04 -6.21 14.98
CA SER A 63 -0.62 -6.90 16.20
C SER A 63 -1.44 -6.50 17.43
N LYS A 64 -2.06 -5.32 17.38
CA LYS A 64 -2.85 -4.74 18.47
C LYS A 64 -4.36 -4.95 18.30
N LEU A 65 -4.78 -5.69 17.27
CA LEU A 65 -6.17 -5.92 16.97
C LEU A 65 -6.67 -7.21 17.63
N ASP A 66 -7.87 -7.15 18.21
CA ASP A 66 -8.57 -8.36 18.65
C ASP A 66 -9.17 -9.16 17.45
N LYS A 67 -9.73 -10.35 17.72
CA LYS A 67 -10.33 -11.20 16.68
C LYS A 67 -11.47 -10.51 15.90
N ARG A 68 -12.27 -9.67 16.58
CA ARG A 68 -13.38 -8.94 15.96
C ARG A 68 -12.84 -7.80 15.08
N GLU A 69 -11.90 -7.02 15.60
CA GLU A 69 -11.24 -5.93 14.90
C GLU A 69 -10.47 -6.41 13.66
N LEU A 70 -9.80 -7.57 13.75
CA LEU A 70 -9.19 -8.24 12.59
C LEU A 70 -10.20 -8.56 11.50
N THR A 71 -11.41 -8.98 11.87
CA THR A 71 -12.49 -9.29 10.91
C THR A 71 -13.00 -8.03 10.22
N PHE A 72 -13.15 -6.93 10.97
CA PHE A 72 -13.48 -5.62 10.39
C PHE A 72 -12.38 -5.13 9.45
N GLU A 73 -11.12 -5.31 9.84
CA GLU A 73 -9.98 -4.87 9.05
C GLU A 73 -9.87 -5.68 7.74
N LYS A 74 -10.03 -7.01 7.79
CA LYS A 74 -10.16 -7.85 6.59
C LYS A 74 -11.26 -7.37 5.65
N SER A 75 -12.43 -7.06 6.20
CA SER A 75 -13.57 -6.57 5.41
C SER A 75 -13.28 -5.21 4.77
N TYR A 76 -12.59 -4.31 5.49
CA TYR A 76 -12.14 -3.03 4.96
C TYR A 76 -11.16 -3.21 3.79
N TRP A 77 -10.13 -4.05 3.97
CA TRP A 77 -9.14 -4.31 2.91
C TRP A 77 -9.73 -5.02 1.70
N LYS A 78 -10.72 -5.91 1.90
CA LYS A 78 -11.49 -6.51 0.80
C LYS A 78 -12.24 -5.46 -0.02
N LYS A 79 -12.93 -4.52 0.64
CA LYS A 79 -13.64 -3.42 -0.02
C LYS A 79 -12.69 -2.47 -0.75
N PHE A 80 -11.56 -2.13 -0.11
CA PHE A 80 -10.51 -1.33 -0.75
C PHE A 80 -10.03 -2.01 -2.03
N TYR A 81 -9.64 -3.29 -1.95
CA TYR A 81 -9.11 -4.02 -3.09
C TYR A 81 -10.09 -4.02 -4.25
N GLN A 82 -11.35 -4.38 -4.01
CA GLN A 82 -12.37 -4.40 -5.04
C GLN A 82 -12.52 -3.03 -5.72
N LYS A 83 -12.68 -1.96 -4.94
CA LYS A 83 -12.82 -0.60 -5.49
C LYS A 83 -11.56 -0.15 -6.22
N PHE A 84 -10.39 -0.48 -5.69
CA PHE A 84 -9.12 -0.10 -6.27
C PHE A 84 -8.87 -0.83 -7.58
N THR A 85 -9.13 -2.14 -7.64
CA THR A 85 -9.07 -2.89 -8.90
C THR A 85 -10.07 -2.34 -9.90
N ASP A 86 -11.31 -2.08 -9.50
CA ASP A 86 -12.31 -1.50 -10.42
C ASP A 86 -11.85 -0.15 -10.99
N PHE A 87 -11.26 0.71 -10.14
CA PHE A 87 -10.65 1.97 -10.55
C PHE A 87 -9.50 1.76 -11.56
N LEU A 88 -8.60 0.82 -11.31
CA LEU A 88 -7.50 0.51 -12.22
C LEU A 88 -7.97 -0.08 -13.55
N TYR A 89 -9.00 -0.92 -13.51
CA TYR A 89 -9.59 -1.52 -14.71
C TYR A 89 -10.23 -0.46 -15.62
N LYS A 90 -10.87 0.56 -15.03
CA LYS A 90 -11.42 1.71 -15.79
C LYS A 90 -10.34 2.55 -16.47
N LYS A 91 -9.10 2.57 -15.96
CA LYS A 91 -7.98 3.33 -16.54
C LYS A 91 -7.21 2.62 -17.66
N GLY A 92 -7.48 1.33 -17.88
CA GLY A 92 -6.94 0.58 -19.01
C GLY A 92 -5.75 -0.35 -18.67
N PRO A 93 -5.38 -1.25 -19.62
CA PRO A 93 -4.48 -2.37 -19.38
C PRO A 93 -3.02 -1.99 -19.10
N ALA A 94 -2.54 -0.83 -19.56
CA ALA A 94 -1.18 -0.33 -19.30
C ALA A 94 -0.94 -0.03 -17.81
N PHE A 95 -1.96 0.42 -17.07
CA PHE A 95 -1.88 0.66 -15.62
C PHE A 95 -1.88 -0.64 -14.81
N ARG A 96 -2.50 -1.71 -15.34
CA ARG A 96 -2.68 -2.99 -14.64
C ARG A 96 -1.36 -3.77 -14.45
N SER A 97 -0.46 -3.70 -15.43
CA SER A 97 0.77 -4.51 -15.47
C SER A 97 1.82 -4.13 -14.41
N VAL A 98 1.83 -2.87 -13.96
CA VAL A 98 2.77 -2.36 -12.94
C VAL A 98 2.32 -2.75 -11.52
N GLN A 99 1.01 -2.76 -11.26
CA GLN A 99 0.47 -3.04 -9.91
C GLN A 99 0.27 -4.53 -9.63
N LEU A 100 -0.18 -5.34 -10.60
CA LEU A 100 -0.35 -6.78 -10.37
C LEU A 100 0.97 -7.52 -10.11
N LYS A 101 2.10 -7.04 -10.66
CA LYS A 101 3.43 -7.58 -10.35
C LYS A 101 3.87 -7.34 -8.90
N SER A 102 3.32 -6.33 -8.22
CA SER A 102 3.65 -5.98 -6.83
C SER A 102 2.60 -6.46 -5.83
N CYS A 103 1.43 -6.94 -6.28
CA CYS A 103 0.25 -7.15 -5.43
C CYS A 103 -0.44 -8.47 -5.79
N ALA A 104 0.25 -9.59 -5.58
CA ALA A 104 -0.30 -10.90 -5.95
C ALA A 104 -1.54 -11.32 -5.12
N ASN A 105 -1.76 -10.78 -3.91
CA ASN A 105 -2.98 -11.01 -3.11
C ASN A 105 -3.34 -9.81 -2.23
N VAL A 106 -4.61 -9.64 -1.87
CA VAL A 106 -5.10 -8.60 -0.93
C VAL A 106 -4.49 -8.76 0.46
N SER A 107 -4.35 -10.01 0.92
CA SER A 107 -3.62 -10.35 2.12
C SER A 107 -2.16 -9.99 1.98
N ASP A 108 -1.54 -10.23 0.83
CA ASP A 108 -0.15 -9.87 0.57
C ASP A 108 0.05 -8.37 0.43
N PHE A 109 -0.92 -7.59 -0.03
CA PHE A 109 -0.80 -6.14 -0.12
C PHE A 109 -0.90 -5.50 1.28
N ALA A 110 -1.86 -5.93 2.09
CA ALA A 110 -1.96 -5.51 3.49
C ALA A 110 -0.74 -6.00 4.29
N LEU A 111 -0.30 -7.25 4.11
CA LEU A 111 0.92 -7.78 4.73
C LEU A 111 2.18 -7.11 4.20
N PHE A 112 2.26 -6.75 2.91
CA PHE A 112 3.37 -6.02 2.32
C PHE A 112 3.45 -4.63 2.93
N PHE A 113 2.34 -3.90 3.05
CA PHE A 113 2.30 -2.61 3.74
C PHE A 113 2.61 -2.73 5.24
N LEU A 114 2.07 -3.73 5.93
CA LEU A 114 2.39 -4.01 7.33
C LEU A 114 3.87 -4.41 7.51
N ARG A 115 4.47 -5.13 6.56
CA ARG A 115 5.88 -5.51 6.58
C ARG A 115 6.77 -4.33 6.21
N LEU A 116 6.35 -3.46 5.28
CA LEU A 116 7.04 -2.23 4.91
C LEU A 116 7.15 -1.24 6.09
N LEU A 117 6.10 -1.16 6.91
CA LEU A 117 6.04 -0.23 8.05
C LEU A 117 6.72 -0.77 9.31
N ASN A 118 7.04 -2.07 9.35
CA ASN A 118 7.77 -2.72 10.44
C ASN A 118 9.24 -3.05 10.08
N TYR A 119 9.73 -2.55 8.94
CA TYR A 119 11.14 -2.60 8.52
C TYR A 119 11.74 -1.20 8.47
#